data_AF-A0A844AKM1-F1
#
_entry.id   AF-A0A844AKM1-F1
#
_cell.length_a   1.000
_cell.length_b   1.000
_cell.length_c   1.000
_cell.angle_alpha   90.00
_cell.angle_beta   90.00
_cell.angle_gamma   90.00
#
_symmetry.space_group_name_H-M   'P 1'
#
loop_
_entity.id
_entity.type
_entity.pdbx_description
1 polymer ?
#
loop_
_entity_poly.entity_id
_entity_poly.type
_entity_poly.pdbx_seq_one_letter_code
_entity_poly.pdbx_strand_id
1 'polypeptide(L)'
;MAKHRSHSIEFKRQVVQEYLSGETLHGLARRHDLQRQLIRIWVSKYEEGAFDEDAQAADVIQAYEARIAALERLVGKQALELEFLKGALKNAPRPRNETTSVITGPMASPSRKDVD
;
A
#
# COMPACT_ATOMS: atom_id res chain seq x y z
N MET A 1 6.70 41.62 -6.27
CA MET A 1 7.32 40.52 -5.49
C MET A 1 8.63 40.14 -6.17
N ALA A 2 9.76 40.11 -5.46
CA ALA A 2 11.05 39.75 -6.05
C ALA A 2 11.04 38.27 -6.45
N LYS A 3 11.30 37.98 -7.73
CA LYS A 3 11.39 36.62 -8.25
C LYS A 3 12.74 36.04 -7.84
N HIS A 4 12.75 35.22 -6.79
CA HIS A 4 13.96 34.54 -6.36
C HIS A 4 14.39 33.53 -7.44
N ARG A 5 15.68 33.56 -7.81
CA ARG A 5 16.25 32.57 -8.73
C ARG A 5 16.26 31.21 -8.01
N SER A 6 15.46 30.27 -8.51
CA SER A 6 15.48 28.89 -8.06
C SER A 6 16.37 28.05 -8.98
N HIS A 7 17.10 27.09 -8.40
CA HIS A 7 17.91 26.12 -9.12
C HIS A 7 17.38 24.71 -8.85
N SER A 8 17.40 23.85 -9.86
CA SER A 8 17.03 22.44 -9.72
C SER A 8 17.95 21.70 -8.75
N ILE A 9 17.46 20.64 -8.12
CA ILE A 9 18.25 19.80 -7.21
C ILE A 9 19.43 19.16 -7.95
N GLU A 10 19.21 18.67 -9.17
CA GLU A 10 20.25 18.11 -10.04
C GLU A 10 21.40 19.09 -10.27
N PHE A 11 21.08 20.36 -10.57
CA PHE A 11 22.09 21.37 -10.81
C PHE A 11 22.90 21.68 -9.54
N LYS A 12 22.22 21.77 -8.37
CA LYS A 12 22.91 21.95 -7.09
C LYS A 12 23.85 20.78 -6.80
N ARG A 13 23.38 19.55 -7.03
CA ARG A 13 24.17 18.32 -6.87
C ARG A 13 25.41 18.33 -7.76
N GLN A 14 25.25 18.67 -9.03
CA GLN A 14 26.37 18.78 -9.98
C GLN A 14 27.43 19.76 -9.48
N VAL A 15 27.04 20.98 -9.10
CA VAL A 15 27.98 22.01 -8.64
C VAL A 15 28.72 21.58 -7.38
N VAL A 16 28.05 20.89 -6.46
CA VAL A 16 28.69 20.35 -5.25
C VAL A 16 29.65 19.21 -5.59
N GLN A 17 29.29 18.29 -6.49
CA GLN A 17 30.16 17.21 -6.93
C GLN A 17 31.43 17.74 -7.62
N GLU A 18 31.30 18.76 -8.48
CA GLU A 18 32.46 19.42 -9.09
C GLU A 18 33.37 20.03 -8.01
N TYR A 19 32.81 20.69 -6.99
CA TYR A 19 33.59 21.20 -5.87
C TYR A 19 34.33 20.09 -5.10
N LEU A 20 33.64 18.99 -4.78
CA LEU A 20 34.24 17.83 -4.10
C LEU A 20 35.31 17.13 -4.97
N SER A 21 35.22 17.24 -6.29
CA SER A 21 36.24 16.74 -7.23
C SER A 21 37.51 17.60 -7.29
N GLY A 22 37.56 18.71 -6.56
CA GLY A 22 38.72 19.59 -6.43
C GLY A 22 38.63 20.91 -7.19
N GLU A 23 37.48 21.24 -7.80
CA GLU A 23 37.28 22.56 -8.40
C GLU A 23 37.24 23.67 -7.36
N THR A 24 37.70 24.86 -7.76
CA THR A 24 37.74 26.00 -6.83
C THR A 24 36.38 26.69 -6.75
N LEU A 25 36.02 27.20 -5.56
CA LEU A 25 34.81 28.02 -5.37
C LEU A 25 34.76 29.20 -6.35
N HIS A 26 35.91 29.79 -6.68
CA HIS A 26 36.00 30.90 -7.63
C HIS A 26 35.74 30.47 -9.07
N GLY A 27 36.29 29.32 -9.48
CA GLY A 27 36.04 28.73 -10.80
C GLY A 27 34.55 28.43 -11.01
N LEU A 28 33.93 27.76 -10.04
CA LEU A 28 32.51 27.43 -10.07
C LEU A 28 31.61 28.68 -10.05
N ALA A 29 31.92 29.65 -9.19
CA ALA A 29 31.19 30.91 -9.13
C ALA A 29 31.20 31.65 -10.47
N ARG A 30 32.35 31.71 -11.15
CA ARG A 30 32.47 32.36 -12.46
C ARG A 30 31.76 31.55 -13.55
N ARG A 31 31.92 30.23 -13.58
CA ARG A 31 31.37 29.35 -14.62
C ARG A 31 29.84 29.34 -14.62
N HIS A 32 29.24 29.32 -13.44
CA HIS A 32 27.80 29.16 -13.27
C HIS A 32 27.06 30.44 -12.90
N ASP A 33 27.76 31.58 -12.85
CA ASP A 33 27.20 32.86 -12.38
C ASP A 33 26.54 32.73 -10.99
N LEU A 34 27.30 32.14 -10.06
CA LEU A 34 26.85 31.87 -8.70
C LEU A 34 27.68 32.65 -7.68
N GLN A 35 27.05 33.02 -6.58
CA GLN A 35 27.77 33.55 -5.43
C GLN A 35 28.51 32.41 -4.72
N ARG A 36 29.79 32.61 -4.37
CA ARG A 36 30.60 31.61 -3.63
C ARG A 36 29.93 31.15 -2.33
N GLN A 37 29.20 32.05 -1.66
CA GLN A 37 28.47 31.71 -0.44
C GLN A 37 27.33 30.73 -0.70
N LEU A 38 26.64 30.85 -1.84
CA LEU A 38 25.58 29.94 -2.23
C LEU A 38 26.13 28.51 -2.45
N ILE A 39 27.30 28.41 -3.08
CA ILE A 39 28.00 27.12 -3.27
C ILE A 39 28.33 26.50 -1.91
N ARG A 40 28.86 27.26 -0.95
CA ARG A 40 29.13 26.74 0.41
C ARG A 40 27.87 26.22 1.11
N ILE A 41 26.76 26.94 0.99
CA ILE A 41 25.48 26.51 1.55
C ILE A 41 25.04 25.19 0.90
N TRP A 42 25.20 25.06 -0.42
CA TRP A 42 24.86 23.80 -1.11
C TRP A 42 25.76 22.65 -0.70
N VAL A 43 27.05 22.87 -0.47
CA VAL A 43 27.96 21.83 0.03
C VAL A 43 27.51 21.33 1.41
N SER A 44 27.23 22.24 2.35
CA SER A 44 26.68 21.87 3.68
C SER A 44 25.40 21.06 3.55
N LYS A 45 24.47 21.52 2.72
CA LYS A 45 23.19 20.81 2.49
C LYS A 45 23.36 19.45 1.82
N TYR A 46 24.35 19.30 0.96
CA TYR A 46 24.68 18.02 0.34
C TYR A 46 25.24 17.04 1.37
N GLU A 47 26.13 17.49 2.26
CA GLU A 47 26.67 16.68 3.36
C GLU A 47 25.59 16.24 4.35
N GLU A 48 24.56 17.08 4.54
CA GLU A 48 23.36 16.77 5.33
C GLU A 48 22.38 15.82 4.60
N GLY A 49 22.64 15.44 3.35
CA GLY A 49 21.78 14.55 2.55
C GLY A 49 20.53 15.23 1.97
N ALA A 50 20.41 16.57 2.05
CA ALA A 50 19.21 17.31 1.65
C ALA A 50 18.93 17.32 0.13
N PHE A 51 19.78 16.68 -0.67
CA PHE A 51 19.56 16.51 -2.11
C PHE A 51 19.14 15.08 -2.49
N ASP A 52 19.15 14.13 -1.55
CA ASP A 52 18.79 12.72 -1.76
C ASP A 52 17.30 12.42 -1.55
N GLU A 53 16.49 13.43 -1.22
CA GLU A 53 15.04 13.30 -0.98
C GLU A 53 14.30 12.64 -2.15
N ASP A 54 14.65 12.97 -3.40
CA ASP A 54 14.02 12.39 -4.59
C ASP A 54 14.35 10.90 -4.77
N ALA A 55 15.58 10.49 -4.43
CA ALA A 55 15.99 9.09 -4.49
C ALA A 55 15.32 8.26 -3.38
N GLN A 56 15.28 8.80 -2.16
CA GLN A 56 14.56 8.19 -1.04
C GLN A 56 13.07 8.07 -1.33
N ALA A 57 12.46 9.09 -1.96
CA ALA A 57 11.07 9.03 -2.38
C ALA A 57 10.82 7.94 -3.42
N ALA A 58 11.72 7.78 -4.41
CA ALA A 58 11.61 6.72 -5.41
C ALA A 58 11.69 5.31 -4.79
N ASP A 59 12.62 5.08 -3.87
CA ASP A 59 12.76 3.80 -3.16
C ASP A 59 11.50 3.46 -2.34
N VAL A 60 10.94 4.47 -1.65
CA VAL A 60 9.70 4.32 -0.88
C VAL A 60 8.51 4.02 -1.79
N ILE A 61 8.42 4.69 -2.94
CA ILE A 61 7.38 4.42 -3.94
C ILE A 61 7.47 2.97 -4.45
N GLN A 62 8.67 2.50 -4.81
CA GLN A 62 8.86 1.12 -5.27
C GLN A 62 8.46 0.09 -4.20
N ALA A 63 8.81 0.35 -2.93
CA ALA A 63 8.42 -0.51 -1.82
C ALA A 63 6.88 -0.58 -1.68
N TYR A 64 6.19 0.55 -1.83
CA TYR A 64 4.73 0.59 -1.82
C TYR A 64 4.12 -0.15 -3.03
N GLU A 65 4.65 0.03 -4.24
CA GLU A 65 4.18 -0.67 -5.44
C GLU A 65 4.32 -2.20 -5.29
N ALA A 66 5.45 -2.67 -4.76
CA ALA A 66 5.64 -4.09 -4.47
C ALA A 66 4.63 -4.62 -3.45
N ARG A 67 4.34 -3.82 -2.40
CA ARG A 67 3.34 -4.16 -1.40
C ARG A 67 1.93 -4.21 -1.98
N ILE A 68 1.56 -3.23 -2.81
CA ILE A 68 0.28 -3.18 -3.50
C ILE A 68 0.12 -4.42 -4.38
N ALA A 69 1.10 -4.74 -5.22
CA ALA A 69 1.02 -5.90 -6.10
C ALA A 69 0.93 -7.23 -5.32
N ALA A 70 1.56 -7.35 -4.16
CA ALA A 70 1.42 -8.54 -3.29
C ALA A 70 0.00 -8.65 -2.72
N LEU A 71 -0.57 -7.53 -2.28
CA LEU A 71 -1.93 -7.47 -1.75
C LEU A 71 -2.97 -7.76 -2.83
N GLU A 72 -2.84 -7.18 -4.02
CA GLU A 72 -3.72 -7.45 -5.16
C GLU A 72 -3.76 -8.94 -5.52
N ARG A 73 -2.60 -9.62 -5.52
CA ARG A 73 -2.53 -11.08 -5.72
C ARG A 73 -3.22 -11.87 -4.60
N LEU A 74 -3.20 -11.39 -3.36
CA LEU A 74 -3.90 -12.04 -2.24
C LEU A 74 -5.41 -11.84 -2.35
N VAL A 75 -5.84 -10.63 -2.68
CA VAL A 75 -7.26 -10.31 -2.95
C VAL A 75 -7.79 -11.17 -4.09
N GLY A 76 -7.05 -11.32 -5.19
CA GLY A 76 -7.43 -12.20 -6.29
C GLY A 76 -7.60 -13.67 -5.88
N LYS A 77 -6.68 -14.19 -5.06
CA LYS A 77 -6.81 -15.57 -4.51
C LYS A 77 -8.04 -15.73 -3.62
N GLN A 78 -8.29 -14.77 -2.73
CA GLN A 78 -9.46 -14.78 -1.86
C GLN A 78 -10.77 -14.67 -2.65
N ALA A 79 -10.80 -13.88 -3.72
CA ALA A 79 -11.98 -13.75 -4.58
C ALA A 79 -12.35 -15.10 -5.21
N LEU A 80 -11.36 -15.83 -5.76
CA LEU A 80 -11.57 -17.16 -6.34
C LEU A 80 -12.03 -18.18 -5.29
N GLU A 81 -11.45 -18.15 -4.08
CA GLU A 81 -11.87 -19.02 -2.98
C GLU A 81 -13.32 -18.74 -2.55
N LEU A 82 -13.70 -17.47 -2.45
CA LEU A 82 -15.07 -17.08 -2.14
C LEU A 82 -16.06 -17.53 -3.23
N GLU A 83 -15.70 -17.39 -4.50
CA GLU A 83 -16.53 -17.87 -5.61
C GLU A 83 -16.68 -19.39 -5.57
N PHE A 84 -15.60 -20.11 -5.31
CA PHE A 84 -15.62 -21.56 -5.15
C PHE A 84 -16.55 -22.00 -4.01
N LEU A 85 -16.40 -21.42 -2.82
CA LEU A 85 -17.22 -21.76 -1.66
C LEU A 85 -18.69 -21.41 -1.86
N LYS A 86 -18.98 -20.24 -2.44
CA LYS A 86 -20.35 -19.85 -2.80
C LYS A 86 -20.95 -20.80 -3.83
N GLY A 87 -20.16 -21.24 -4.82
CA GLY A 87 -20.57 -22.23 -5.80
C GLY A 87 -20.89 -23.58 -5.15
N ALA A 88 -20.01 -24.07 -4.28
CA ALA A 88 -20.21 -25.30 -3.53
C ALA A 88 -21.48 -25.26 -2.67
N LEU A 89 -21.75 -24.14 -1.98
CA LEU A 89 -22.96 -23.95 -1.18
C LEU A 89 -24.24 -23.98 -2.04
N LYS A 90 -24.23 -23.33 -3.20
CA LYS A 90 -25.39 -23.34 -4.13
C LYS A 90 -25.68 -24.73 -4.69
N ASN A 91 -24.63 -25.53 -4.88
CA ASN A 91 -24.72 -26.88 -5.43
C ASN A 91 -24.83 -27.95 -4.33
N ALA A 92 -24.82 -27.56 -3.06
CA ALA A 92 -25.00 -28.49 -1.96
C ALA A 92 -26.39 -29.13 -2.08
N PRO A 93 -26.50 -30.47 -1.94
CA PRO A 93 -27.79 -31.14 -1.93
C PRO A 93 -28.69 -30.46 -0.88
N ARG A 94 -29.90 -30.07 -1.29
CA ARG A 94 -30.93 -29.68 -0.33
C ARG A 94 -31.03 -30.79 0.72
N PRO A 95 -31.08 -30.49 2.03
CA PRO A 95 -31.43 -31.51 3.01
C PRO A 95 -32.72 -32.15 2.51
N ARG A 96 -32.73 -33.48 2.36
CA ARG A 96 -33.94 -34.23 2.01
C ARG A 96 -34.97 -33.85 3.07
N ASN A 97 -36.06 -33.21 2.66
CA ASN A 97 -37.23 -32.99 3.51
C ASN A 97 -37.96 -34.32 3.73
N GLU A 98 -37.29 -35.31 4.32
CA GLU A 98 -37.86 -36.60 4.74
C GLU A 98 -36.99 -37.05 5.92
N THR A 99 -37.42 -36.95 7.18
CA THR A 99 -38.64 -37.55 7.70
C THR A 99 -39.52 -36.51 8.40
N THR A 100 -40.74 -36.27 7.90
CA THR A 100 -41.85 -35.91 8.79
C THR A 100 -41.96 -37.04 9.81
N SER A 101 -41.36 -36.86 10.98
CA SER A 101 -41.62 -37.73 12.12
C SER A 101 -43.08 -37.52 12.46
N VAL A 102 -43.94 -38.41 11.97
CA VAL A 102 -45.31 -38.54 12.46
C VAL A 102 -45.17 -38.92 13.92
N ILE A 103 -45.28 -37.93 14.81
CA ILE A 103 -45.48 -38.16 16.24
C ILE A 103 -46.89 -38.77 16.35
N THR A 104 -47.01 -40.07 16.13
CA THR A 104 -48.16 -40.82 16.60
C THR A 104 -48.01 -40.88 18.12
N GLY A 105 -48.73 -40.00 18.81
CA GLY A 105 -48.89 -40.08 20.27
C GLY A 105 -49.51 -41.43 20.66
N PRO A 106 -49.25 -41.91 21.89
CA PRO A 106 -49.80 -43.18 22.36
C PRO A 106 -51.34 -43.18 22.27
N MET A 107 -51.92 -44.33 21.91
CA MET A 107 -53.36 -44.51 21.78
C MET A 107 -54.08 -44.00 23.04
N ALA A 108 -55.11 -43.16 22.84
CA ALA A 108 -55.96 -42.69 23.92
C ALA A 108 -56.55 -43.88 24.68
N SER A 109 -56.30 -43.94 25.99
CA SER A 109 -56.95 -44.88 26.90
C SER A 109 -58.47 -44.69 26.84
N PRO A 110 -59.28 -45.76 26.82
CA PRO A 110 -60.73 -45.62 26.87
C PRO A 110 -61.13 -45.02 28.23
N SER A 111 -61.78 -43.86 28.17
CA SER A 111 -62.45 -43.24 29.30
C SER A 111 -63.51 -44.20 29.86
N ARG A 112 -63.40 -44.54 31.15
CA ARG A 112 -64.52 -45.17 31.86
C ARG A 112 -65.62 -44.13 32.00
N LYS A 113 -66.71 -44.38 31.28
CA LYS A 113 -67.97 -43.66 31.41
C LYS A 113 -68.55 -43.95 32.80
N ASP A 114 -68.76 -42.89 33.57
CA ASP A 114 -69.45 -42.93 34.86
C ASP A 114 -70.83 -43.58 34.72
N VAL A 115 -71.20 -44.40 35.70
CA VAL A 115 -72.57 -44.84 35.95
C VAL A 115 -72.82 -44.70 37.46
N ASP A 116 -73.70 -43.74 37.76
CA ASP A 116 -74.55 -43.47 38.94
C ASP A 116 -74.16 -44.03 40.33
#